data_AF-A0A4U6L6F2-F1
#
_entry.id   AF-A0A4U6L6F2-F1
#
_cell.length_a   1.000
_cell.length_b   1.000
_cell.length_c   1.000
_cell.angle_alpha   90.00
_cell.angle_beta   90.00
_cell.angle_gamma   90.00
#
_symmetry.space_group_name_H-M   'P 1'
#
loop_
_entity.id
_entity.type
_entity.pdbx_description
1 polymer ?
#
loop_
_entity_poly.entity_id
_entity_poly.type
_entity_poly.pdbx_seq_one_letter_code
_entity_poly.pdbx_strand_id
1 'polypeptide(L)'
;GSPSLESAVDELLASGVEHMVVLPLYPQYSCSTVAAVWDELARILARKRGIPGVSFIRDYADDSSYIDALAKSARDSFAQHGE
;
A
#
# COMPACT_ATOMS: atom_id res chain seq x y z
N GLY A 1 9.65 4.66 7.84
CA GLY A 1 8.93 4.84 9.11
C GLY A 1 9.18 3.65 10.01
N SER A 2 8.56 3.62 11.19
CA SER A 2 8.47 2.42 12.03
C SER A 2 7.00 1.98 12.09
N PRO A 3 6.66 0.70 11.80
CA PRO A 3 7.56 -0.34 11.29
C PRO A 3 8.17 0.01 9.91
N SER A 4 9.31 -0.60 9.58
CA SER A 4 9.96 -0.41 8.28
C SER A 4 9.37 -1.39 7.26
N LEU A 5 9.53 -1.10 5.96
CA LEU A 5 9.09 -2.03 4.93
C LEU A 5 9.85 -3.36 5.00
N GLU A 6 11.15 -3.31 5.34
CA GLU A 6 11.98 -4.51 5.52
C GLU A 6 11.51 -5.38 6.68
N SER A 7 11.18 -4.80 7.84
CA SER A 7 10.68 -5.60 8.98
C SER A 7 9.34 -6.26 8.65
N ALA A 8 8.44 -5.54 7.97
CA ALA A 8 7.16 -6.09 7.56
C ALA A 8 7.31 -7.23 6.54
N VAL A 9 8.19 -7.09 5.55
CA VAL A 9 8.47 -8.16 4.58
C VAL A 9 9.06 -9.38 5.27
N ASP A 10 9.98 -9.18 6.22
CA ASP A 10 10.63 -10.27 6.95
C ASP A 10 9.65 -11.04 7.82
N GLU A 11 8.71 -10.35 8.48
CA GLU A 11 7.63 -10.98 9.24
C GLU A 11 6.71 -11.82 8.34
N LEU A 12 6.35 -11.33 7.15
CA LEU A 12 5.53 -12.07 6.19
C LEU A 12 6.26 -13.33 5.69
N LEU A 13 7.54 -13.21 5.32
CA LEU A 13 8.34 -14.35 4.88
C LEU A 13 8.55 -15.37 6.00
N ALA A 14 8.80 -14.92 7.22
CA ALA A 14 8.93 -15.80 8.39
C ALA A 14 7.63 -16.55 8.70
N SER A 15 6.49 -15.95 8.38
CA SER A 15 5.15 -16.56 8.51
C SER A 15 4.81 -17.53 7.37
N GLY A 16 5.71 -17.73 6.40
CA GLY A 16 5.48 -18.62 5.26
C GLY A 16 4.55 -18.04 4.19
N VAL A 17 4.39 -16.71 4.12
CA VAL A 17 3.58 -16.07 3.09
C VAL A 17 4.25 -16.22 1.73
N GLU A 18 3.53 -16.86 0.79
CA GLU A 18 4.01 -17.10 -0.58
C GLU A 18 3.56 -16.01 -1.57
N HIS A 19 2.54 -15.22 -1.23
CA HIS A 19 2.03 -14.15 -2.07
C HIS A 19 1.64 -12.91 -1.27
N MET A 20 2.16 -11.76 -1.66
CA MET A 20 1.95 -10.47 -1.00
C MET A 20 1.21 -9.50 -1.94
N VAL A 21 0.25 -8.76 -1.39
CA VAL A 21 -0.39 -7.64 -2.09
C VAL A 21 0.12 -6.34 -1.48
N VAL A 22 0.66 -5.46 -2.31
CA VAL A 22 1.15 -4.15 -1.89
C VAL A 22 0.18 -3.08 -2.37
N LEU A 23 -0.49 -2.45 -1.42
CA LEU A 23 -1.40 -1.33 -1.63
C LEU A 23 -0.81 -0.06 -1.01
N PRO A 24 -0.28 0.87 -1.83
CA PRO A 24 0.17 2.17 -1.34
C PRO A 24 -0.98 2.97 -0.69
N LEU A 25 -0.71 3.70 0.39
CA LEU A 25 -1.72 4.58 1.01
C LEU A 25 -1.93 5.90 0.23
N TYR A 26 -1.26 6.04 -0.91
CA TYR A 26 -1.45 7.13 -1.86
C TYR A 26 -2.29 6.60 -3.04
N PRO A 27 -3.55 7.04 -3.20
CA PRO A 27 -4.42 6.55 -4.25
C PRO A 27 -3.95 6.94 -5.65
N GLN A 28 -3.36 8.13 -5.79
CA GLN A 28 -2.78 8.61 -7.03
C GLN A 28 -1.32 8.19 -7.14
N TYR A 29 -0.94 7.66 -8.30
CA TYR A 29 0.45 7.35 -8.60
C TYR A 29 1.31 8.62 -8.61
N SER A 30 2.49 8.52 -7.98
CA SER A 30 3.58 9.48 -8.13
C SER A 30 4.92 8.74 -8.04
N CYS A 31 5.90 9.20 -8.83
CA CYS A 31 7.27 8.68 -8.77
C CYS A 31 7.91 8.90 -7.39
N SER A 32 7.57 9.99 -6.70
CA SER A 32 8.17 10.32 -5.39
C SER A 32 7.57 9.55 -4.22
N THR A 33 6.45 8.84 -4.40
CA THR A 33 5.76 8.11 -3.32
C THR A 33 5.55 6.66 -3.68
N VAL A 34 4.70 6.36 -4.67
CA VAL A 34 4.33 5.00 -5.05
C VAL A 34 5.51 4.25 -5.67
N ALA A 35 6.21 4.87 -6.61
CA ALA A 35 7.39 4.23 -7.21
C ALA A 35 8.51 4.02 -6.19
N ALA A 36 8.71 4.97 -5.26
CA ALA A 36 9.68 4.83 -4.18
C ALA A 36 9.40 3.61 -3.27
N VAL A 37 8.12 3.27 -3.04
CA VAL A 37 7.75 2.04 -2.32
C VAL A 37 8.14 0.79 -3.11
N TRP A 38 7.92 0.80 -4.44
CA TRP A 38 8.31 -0.31 -5.29
C TRP A 38 9.84 -0.50 -5.33
N ASP A 39 10.60 0.59 -5.48
CA ASP A 39 12.06 0.55 -5.51
C ASP A 39 12.63 -0.05 -4.21
N GLU A 40 12.09 0.36 -3.07
CA GLU A 40 12.50 -0.17 -1.77
C GLU A 40 12.12 -1.65 -1.59
N LEU A 41 10.91 -2.04 -2.01
CA LEU A 41 10.48 -3.44 -2.00
C LEU A 41 11.41 -4.32 -2.85
N ALA A 42 11.71 -3.88 -4.07
CA ALA A 42 12.63 -4.58 -4.96
C ALA A 42 14.03 -4.73 -4.35
N ARG A 43 14.54 -3.67 -3.70
CA ARG A 43 15.83 -3.68 -2.98
C ARG A 43 15.84 -4.68 -1.82
N ILE A 44 14.73 -4.81 -1.09
CA ILE A 44 14.59 -5.80 0.00
C ILE A 44 14.56 -7.22 -0.58
N LEU A 45 13.70 -7.47 -1.56
CA LEU A 45 13.50 -8.80 -2.16
C LEU A 45 14.76 -9.31 -2.88
N ALA A 46 15.55 -8.41 -3.49
CA ALA A 46 16.84 -8.76 -4.10
C ALA A 46 17.84 -9.40 -3.11
N ARG A 47 17.65 -9.21 -1.80
CA ARG A 47 18.49 -9.80 -0.74
C ARG A 47 17.92 -11.11 -0.19
N LYS A 48 16.75 -11.57 -0.64
CA LYS A 48 16.08 -12.77 -0.14
C LYS A 48 16.27 -13.95 -1.09
N ARG A 49 16.43 -15.17 -0.54
CA ARG A 49 16.59 -16.39 -1.35
C ARG A 49 15.28 -16.89 -1.95
N GLY A 50 14.18 -16.76 -1.22
CA GLY A 50 12.83 -17.08 -1.69
C GLY A 50 12.09 -15.79 -2.00
N ILE A 51 11.77 -15.57 -3.27
CA ILE A 51 11.00 -14.41 -3.71
C ILE A 51 9.52 -14.85 -3.75
N PRO A 52 8.63 -14.25 -2.94
CA PRO A 52 7.22 -14.54 -3.00
C PRO A 52 6.60 -13.94 -4.27
N GLY A 53 5.41 -14.39 -4.64
CA GLY A 53 4.58 -13.67 -5.61
C GLY A 53 4.23 -12.28 -5.07
N VAL A 54 4.24 -11.27 -5.94
CA VAL A 54 3.92 -9.89 -5.56
C VAL A 54 2.90 -9.32 -6.53
N SER A 55 1.77 -8.88 -6.00
CA SER A 55 0.79 -8.04 -6.70
C SER A 55 0.91 -6.62 -6.19
N PHE A 56 1.36 -5.69 -7.04
CA PHE A 56 1.52 -4.29 -6.69
C PHE A 56 0.39 -3.45 -7.29
N ILE A 57 -0.37 -2.78 -6.44
CA ILE A 57 -1.45 -1.88 -6.87
C ILE A 57 -0.84 -0.50 -7.14
N ARG A 58 -0.75 -0.14 -8.43
CA ARG A 58 -0.08 1.09 -8.87
C ARG A 58 -0.85 2.35 -8.49
N ASP A 59 -2.16 2.35 -8.68
CA ASP A 59 -3.08 3.44 -8.35
C ASP A 59 -4.50 2.88 -8.24
N TYR A 60 -5.34 3.59 -7.50
CA TYR A 60 -6.75 3.25 -7.28
C TYR A 60 -7.62 4.50 -7.07
N ALA A 61 -7.14 5.67 -7.49
CA ALA A 61 -7.87 6.93 -7.33
C ALA A 61 -9.23 6.94 -8.05
N ASP A 62 -9.33 6.22 -9.16
CA ASP A 62 -10.55 6.10 -9.97
C ASP A 62 -11.38 4.85 -9.62
N ASP A 63 -11.00 4.09 -8.59
CA ASP A 63 -11.77 2.93 -8.13
C ASP A 63 -13.09 3.38 -7.49
N SER A 64 -14.21 2.78 -7.93
CA SER A 64 -15.54 3.16 -7.46
C SER A 64 -15.70 2.96 -5.96
N SER A 65 -15.12 1.90 -5.40
CA SER A 65 -15.21 1.61 -3.97
C SER A 65 -14.42 2.63 -3.14
N TYR A 66 -13.26 3.06 -3.64
CA TYR A 66 -12.49 4.15 -3.03
C TYR A 66 -13.24 5.48 -3.07
N ILE A 67 -13.81 5.84 -4.23
CA ILE A 67 -14.61 7.07 -4.39
C ILE A 67 -15.82 7.06 -3.46
N ASP A 68 -16.56 5.95 -3.38
CA ASP A 68 -17.72 5.81 -2.52
C ASP A 68 -17.35 5.95 -1.03
N ALA A 69 -16.24 5.33 -0.62
CA ALA A 69 -15.72 5.43 0.74
C ALA A 69 -15.30 6.86 1.09
N LEU A 70 -14.63 7.56 0.17
CA LEU A 70 -14.22 8.95 0.33
C LEU A 70 -15.43 9.89 0.41
N ALA A 71 -16.41 9.73 -0.48
CA ALA A 71 -17.64 10.51 -0.48
C ALA A 71 -18.46 10.28 0.79
N LYS A 72 -18.44 9.06 1.33
CA LYS A 72 -19.06 8.75 2.63
C LYS A 72 -18.32 9.46 3.76
N SER A 73 -16.99 9.39 3.83
CA SER A 73 -16.23 10.02 4.92
C SER A 73 -16.41 11.54 4.94
N ALA A 74 -16.46 12.18 3.76
CA ALA A 74 -16.72 13.61 3.64
C ALA A 74 -18.12 13.98 4.15
N ARG A 75 -19.15 13.21 3.77
CA ARG A 75 -20.53 13.41 4.26
C ARG A 75 -20.65 13.21 5.77
N ASP A 76 -20.02 12.16 6.31
CA ASP A 76 -20.03 11.87 7.75
C ASP A 76 -19.32 12.99 8.54
N SER A 77 -18.20 13.51 8.02
CA SER A 77 -17.47 14.64 8.61
C SER A 77 -18.30 15.92 8.60
N PHE A 78 -18.96 16.22 7.47
CA PHE A 78 -19.84 17.38 7.33
C PHE A 78 -21.05 17.30 8.28
N ALA A 79 -21.65 16.12 8.45
CA ALA A 79 -22.75 15.95 9.41
C ALA A 79 -22.34 16.20 10.87
N GLN A 80 -21.06 16.00 11.20
CA GLN A 80 -20.52 16.17 12.56
C GLN A 80 -19.98 17.57 12.82
N HIS A 81 -19.42 18.25 11.81
CA HIS A 81 -18.67 19.51 11.98
C HIS A 81 -19.15 20.66 11.08
N GLY A 82 -20.16 20.43 10.24
CA GLY A 82 -20.67 21.42 9.30
C GLY A 82 -21.56 22.46 9.98
N GLU A 83 -20.99 23.62 10.27
CA GLU A 83 -21.69 24.90 10.11
C GLU A 83 -21.61 25.37 8.65
#